data_AF-A0A9P7CRM7-F1
#
_entry.id   AF-A0A9P7CRM7-F1
#
_cell.length_a   1.000
_cell.length_b   1.000
_cell.length_c   1.000
_cell.angle_alpha   90.00
_cell.angle_beta   90.00
_cell.angle_gamma   90.00
#
_symmetry.space_group_name_H-M   'P 1'
#
loop_
_entity.id
_entity.type
_entity.pdbx_description
1 polymer ?
#
loop_
_entity_poly.entity_id
_entity_poly.type
_entity_poly.pdbx_seq_one_letter_code
_entity_poly.pdbx_strand_id
1 'polypeptide(L)'
;MYFEEGRLFFIKSQFNGRVLDVEDGSTEDDANIIVYTQKYEDCLNQLWRYENGYFINAKSAKVLDIRGGEMQPESQIIQYAQKMVEEAANQRWAIDEDGYIFCEARPDLVLDIQGAEDEDCVPVILYERREGEVSANQRWELVPFEG
;
A
#
# COMPACT_ATOMS: atom_id res chain seq x y z
N MET A 1 -8.07 -17.43 1.68
CA MET A 1 -9.16 -16.63 1.06
C MET A 1 -8.97 -16.69 -0.45
N TYR A 2 -10.00 -17.03 -1.22
CA TYR A 2 -9.92 -17.02 -2.69
C TYR A 2 -10.33 -15.63 -3.18
N PHE A 3 -9.39 -14.90 -3.79
CA PHE A 3 -9.63 -13.59 -4.39
C PHE A 3 -10.01 -13.75 -5.86
N GLU A 4 -10.96 -12.95 -6.35
CA GLU A 4 -11.14 -12.74 -7.77
C GLU A 4 -10.10 -11.70 -8.21
N GLU A 5 -9.12 -12.14 -9.01
CA GLU A 5 -8.09 -11.26 -9.56
C GLU A 5 -8.73 -10.08 -10.30
N GLY A 6 -8.21 -8.86 -10.07
CA GLY A 6 -8.65 -7.64 -10.75
C GLY A 6 -9.83 -6.87 -10.12
N ARG A 7 -10.44 -7.36 -9.03
CA ARG A 7 -11.48 -6.58 -8.31
C ARG A 7 -10.88 -5.42 -7.50
N LEU A 8 -11.57 -4.28 -7.50
CA LEU A 8 -11.18 -3.09 -6.73
C LEU A 8 -11.49 -3.26 -5.24
N PHE A 9 -10.59 -2.76 -4.40
CA PHE A 9 -10.72 -2.73 -2.94
C PHE A 9 -10.01 -1.51 -2.35
N PHE A 10 -10.36 -1.18 -1.10
CA PHE A 10 -9.56 -0.32 -0.24
C PHE A 10 -8.51 -1.16 0.49
N ILE A 11 -7.31 -0.62 0.68
CA ILE A 11 -6.30 -1.19 1.59
C ILE A 11 -6.44 -0.43 2.90
N LYS A 12 -7.17 -1.00 3.85
CA LYS A 12 -7.60 -0.33 5.08
C LYS A 12 -6.70 -0.68 6.25
N SER A 13 -6.24 0.33 6.99
CA SER A 13 -5.44 0.13 8.19
C SER A 13 -6.28 -0.46 9.32
N GLN A 14 -5.75 -1.49 9.99
CA GLN A 14 -6.33 -2.02 11.22
C GLN A 14 -6.07 -1.11 12.44
N PHE A 15 -5.21 -0.08 12.32
CA PHE A 15 -4.91 0.86 13.40
C PHE A 15 -6.02 1.90 13.59
N ASN A 16 -6.34 2.63 12.54
CA ASN A 16 -7.22 3.80 12.60
C ASN A 16 -8.36 3.78 11.57
N GLY A 17 -8.43 2.73 10.73
CA GLY A 17 -9.47 2.58 9.72
C GLY A 17 -9.31 3.50 8.49
N ARG A 18 -8.23 4.27 8.39
CA ARG A 18 -7.86 5.00 7.16
C ARG A 18 -7.39 4.04 6.07
N VAL A 19 -7.32 4.51 4.84
CA VAL A 19 -6.96 3.70 3.67
C VAL A 19 -5.72 4.24 2.97
N LEU A 20 -4.99 3.38 2.25
CA LEU A 20 -3.92 3.84 1.35
C LEU A 20 -4.50 4.78 0.29
N ASP A 21 -3.89 5.93 0.17
CA ASP A 21 -4.27 7.02 -0.72
C ASP A 21 -3.03 7.49 -1.48
N VAL A 22 -3.16 7.68 -2.80
CA VAL A 22 -2.16 8.40 -3.58
C VAL A 22 -2.36 9.89 -3.35
N GLU A 23 -1.36 10.53 -2.72
CA GLU A 23 -1.40 11.93 -2.28
C GLU A 23 -1.91 12.88 -3.38
N ASP A 24 -2.84 13.76 -3.01
CA ASP A 24 -3.57 14.69 -3.88
C ASP A 24 -4.28 14.05 -5.10
N GLY A 25 -4.42 12.72 -5.10
CA GLY A 25 -4.90 11.95 -6.24
C GLY A 25 -4.02 12.10 -7.49
N SER A 26 -2.73 12.35 -7.30
CA SER A 26 -1.75 12.54 -8.37
C SER A 26 -1.68 11.32 -9.31
N THR A 27 -1.44 11.58 -10.59
CA THR A 27 -1.16 10.54 -11.59
C THR A 27 0.30 10.55 -12.02
N GLU A 28 1.15 11.34 -11.39
CA GLU A 28 2.58 11.39 -11.72
C GLU A 28 3.35 10.24 -11.05
N ASP A 29 4.49 9.90 -11.63
CA ASP A 29 5.47 9.05 -10.95
C ASP A 29 5.98 9.76 -9.69
N ASP A 30 6.43 8.97 -8.69
CA ASP A 30 7.04 9.50 -7.46
C ASP A 30 6.06 10.23 -6.52
N ALA A 31 4.75 10.16 -6.80
CA ALA A 31 3.73 10.62 -5.86
C ALA A 31 3.67 9.71 -4.62
N ASN A 32 3.61 10.31 -3.44
CA ASN A 32 3.64 9.59 -2.18
C ASN A 32 2.38 8.76 -1.95
N ILE A 33 2.57 7.68 -1.20
CA ILE A 33 1.48 6.93 -0.60
C ILE A 33 1.34 7.34 0.85
N ILE A 34 0.15 7.79 1.20
CA ILE A 34 -0.23 8.23 2.54
C ILE A 34 -1.42 7.39 3.02
N VAL A 35 -1.75 7.50 4.30
CA VAL A 35 -3.07 7.14 4.79
C VAL A 35 -4.00 8.34 4.81
N TYR A 36 -5.23 8.12 4.40
CA TYR A 36 -6.27 9.16 4.41
C TYR A 36 -7.63 8.58 4.78
N THR A 37 -8.49 9.42 5.35
CA THR A 37 -9.89 9.08 5.62
C THR A 37 -10.57 8.52 4.36
N GLN A 38 -11.25 7.37 4.49
CA GLN A 38 -11.91 6.73 3.36
C GLN A 38 -12.97 7.66 2.73
N LYS A 39 -12.83 7.91 1.44
CA LYS A 39 -13.77 8.69 0.63
C LYS A 39 -14.82 7.78 0.00
N TYR A 40 -16.04 8.32 -0.14
CA TYR A 40 -17.16 7.65 -0.83
C TYR A 40 -17.42 8.23 -2.23
N GLU A 41 -16.95 9.45 -2.49
CA GLU A 41 -17.00 10.12 -3.79
C GLU A 41 -15.57 10.49 -4.20
N ASP A 42 -15.26 10.47 -5.50
CA ASP A 42 -13.90 10.70 -6.04
C ASP A 42 -12.80 9.91 -5.27
N CYS A 43 -13.09 8.64 -5.03
CA CYS A 43 -12.25 7.73 -4.23
C CYS A 43 -11.30 6.87 -5.08
N LEU A 44 -11.21 7.10 -6.40
CA LEU A 44 -10.39 6.27 -7.29
C LEU A 44 -8.89 6.27 -6.91
N ASN A 45 -8.39 7.34 -6.28
CA ASN A 45 -7.00 7.39 -5.78
C ASN A 45 -6.79 6.54 -4.51
N GLN A 46 -7.85 6.05 -3.88
CA GLN A 46 -7.84 5.16 -2.71
C GLN A 46 -8.20 3.72 -3.05
N LEU A 47 -8.59 3.46 -4.30
CA LEU A 47 -8.95 2.14 -4.77
C LEU A 47 -7.76 1.48 -5.45
N TRP A 48 -7.57 0.21 -5.11
CA TRP A 48 -6.48 -0.62 -5.60
C TRP A 48 -7.04 -1.92 -6.14
N ARG A 49 -6.33 -2.53 -7.08
CA ARG A 49 -6.49 -3.96 -7.42
C ARG A 49 -5.16 -4.66 -7.25
N TYR A 50 -5.22 -5.97 -7.05
CA TYR A 50 -4.02 -6.81 -6.96
C TYR A 50 -4.00 -7.80 -8.12
N GLU A 51 -2.94 -7.73 -8.93
CA GLU A 51 -2.75 -8.58 -10.11
C GLU A 51 -1.27 -8.97 -10.20
N ASN A 52 -0.97 -10.26 -10.31
CA ASN A 52 0.39 -10.77 -10.52
C ASN A 52 1.49 -10.17 -9.60
N GLY A 53 1.19 -9.91 -8.32
CA GLY A 53 2.15 -9.34 -7.37
C GLY A 53 2.18 -7.81 -7.30
N TYR A 54 1.34 -7.12 -8.07
CA TYR A 54 1.29 -5.66 -8.08
C TYR A 54 0.01 -5.15 -7.43
N PHE A 55 0.15 -4.20 -6.51
CA PHE A 55 -0.96 -3.33 -6.11
C PHE A 55 -1.05 -2.17 -7.10
N ILE A 56 -2.13 -2.12 -7.88
CA ILE A 56 -2.35 -1.15 -8.96
C ILE A 56 -3.43 -0.16 -8.54
N ASN A 57 -3.10 1.14 -8.56
CA ASN A 57 -4.06 2.20 -8.25
C ASN A 57 -5.09 2.37 -9.36
N ALA A 58 -6.37 2.55 -9.00
CA ALA A 58 -7.46 2.64 -9.94
C ALA A 58 -7.49 3.97 -10.73
N LYS A 59 -6.99 5.07 -10.17
CA LYS A 59 -6.97 6.39 -10.82
C LYS A 59 -5.80 6.53 -11.79
N SER A 60 -4.60 6.14 -11.39
CA SER A 60 -3.37 6.38 -12.16
C SER A 60 -2.93 5.20 -13.02
N ALA A 61 -3.46 4.00 -12.75
CA ALA A 61 -2.97 2.72 -13.28
C ALA A 61 -1.47 2.43 -12.97
N LYS A 62 -0.88 3.18 -12.02
CA LYS A 62 0.48 2.96 -11.51
C LYS A 62 0.47 1.96 -10.36
N VAL A 63 1.64 1.45 -10.02
CA VAL A 63 1.82 0.43 -8.99
C VAL A 63 2.48 0.98 -7.74
N LEU A 64 2.22 0.32 -6.62
CA LEU A 64 2.92 0.54 -5.36
C LEU A 64 4.41 0.24 -5.53
N ASP A 65 5.28 1.17 -5.17
CA ASP A 65 6.72 1.12 -5.43
C ASP A 65 7.50 1.61 -4.20
N ILE A 66 8.57 0.91 -3.85
CA ILE A 66 9.54 1.38 -2.87
C ILE A 66 10.50 2.33 -3.56
N ARG A 67 10.47 3.61 -3.18
CA ARG A 67 11.21 4.68 -3.84
C ARG A 67 12.68 4.33 -4.04
N GLY A 68 13.17 4.45 -5.28
CA GLY A 68 14.57 4.16 -5.64
C GLY A 68 14.98 2.68 -5.48
N GLY A 69 14.08 1.78 -5.10
CA GLY A 69 14.40 0.39 -4.75
C GLY A 69 15.16 0.26 -3.43
N GLU A 70 15.14 1.29 -2.60
CA GLU A 70 15.80 1.31 -1.31
C GLU A 70 15.02 0.46 -0.30
N MET A 71 15.47 -0.77 -0.02
CA MET A 71 14.73 -1.68 0.86
C MET A 71 15.31 -1.70 2.29
N GLN A 72 15.25 -0.57 2.97
CA GLN A 72 15.63 -0.44 4.38
C GLN A 72 14.46 0.14 5.20
N PRO A 73 14.52 0.07 6.55
CA PRO A 73 13.54 0.78 7.38
C PRO A 73 13.48 2.26 7.02
N GLU A 74 12.27 2.84 7.10
CA GLU A 74 11.92 4.23 6.75
C GLU A 74 11.96 4.58 5.26
N SER A 75 12.25 3.59 4.39
CA SER A 75 12.12 3.78 2.95
C SER A 75 10.70 4.18 2.57
N GLN A 76 10.61 5.17 1.70
CA GLN A 76 9.36 5.78 1.29
C GLN A 76 8.60 4.90 0.29
N ILE A 77 7.27 4.87 0.44
CA ILE A 77 6.38 4.21 -0.51
C ILE A 77 5.73 5.27 -1.40
N ILE A 78 5.79 5.02 -2.70
CA ILE A 78 5.28 5.89 -3.76
C ILE A 78 4.42 5.08 -4.71
N GLN A 79 3.78 5.75 -5.66
CA GLN A 79 3.37 5.11 -6.91
C GLN A 79 4.42 5.34 -8.01
N TYR A 80 4.56 4.37 -8.90
CA TYR A 80 5.39 4.51 -10.09
C TYR A 80 4.84 3.68 -11.26
N ALA A 81 5.20 4.03 -12.49
CA ALA A 81 4.94 3.20 -13.65
C ALA A 81 5.43 1.75 -13.42
N GLN A 82 4.62 0.77 -13.83
CA GLN A 82 4.99 -0.64 -13.69
C GLN A 82 6.25 -0.95 -14.51
N LYS A 83 7.28 -1.47 -13.85
CA LYS A 83 8.56 -1.85 -14.46
C LYS A 83 8.46 -3.23 -15.11
N MET A 84 9.42 -3.52 -16.00
CA MET A 84 9.61 -4.87 -16.52
C MET A 84 9.99 -5.81 -15.37
N VAL A 85 9.57 -7.08 -15.45
CA VAL A 85 9.62 -8.04 -14.34
C VAL A 85 11.03 -8.18 -13.75
N GLU A 86 12.07 -8.10 -14.58
CA GLU A 86 13.47 -8.22 -14.18
C GLU A 86 13.96 -7.05 -13.31
N GLU A 87 13.30 -5.89 -13.39
CA GLU A 87 13.63 -4.66 -12.66
C GLU A 87 12.58 -4.30 -11.60
N ALA A 88 11.49 -5.06 -11.54
CA ALA A 88 10.31 -4.74 -10.74
C ALA A 88 10.41 -5.19 -9.28
N ALA A 89 11.57 -5.67 -8.80
CA ALA A 89 11.68 -6.24 -7.44
C ALA A 89 11.13 -5.32 -6.33
N ASN A 90 11.21 -4.00 -6.51
CA ASN A 90 10.69 -2.99 -5.57
C ASN A 90 9.20 -2.65 -5.75
N GLN A 91 8.50 -3.33 -6.64
CA GLN A 91 7.08 -3.19 -6.97
C GLN A 91 6.31 -4.51 -6.77
N ARG A 92 6.98 -5.53 -6.22
CA ARG A 92 6.44 -6.88 -6.06
C ARG A 92 6.09 -7.11 -4.61
N TRP A 93 4.80 -7.29 -4.37
CA TRP A 93 4.24 -7.31 -3.03
C TRP A 93 3.45 -8.59 -2.80
N ALA A 94 3.44 -9.04 -1.54
CA ALA A 94 2.53 -10.05 -1.05
C ALA A 94 1.85 -9.55 0.23
N ILE A 95 0.75 -10.21 0.60
CA ILE A 95 0.04 -10.00 1.86
C ILE A 95 -0.15 -11.35 2.55
N ASP A 96 0.13 -11.43 3.85
CA ASP A 96 -0.09 -12.65 4.64
C ASP A 96 -1.46 -12.69 5.33
N GLU A 97 -1.73 -13.77 6.07
CA GLU A 97 -3.00 -13.98 6.76
C GLU A 97 -3.26 -13.01 7.92
N ASP A 98 -2.21 -12.40 8.47
CA ASP A 98 -2.29 -11.40 9.53
C ASP A 98 -2.48 -9.98 8.98
N GLY A 99 -2.39 -9.81 7.66
CA GLY A 99 -2.55 -8.53 6.98
C GLY A 99 -1.26 -7.72 6.82
N TYR A 100 -0.08 -8.33 6.99
CA TYR A 100 1.17 -7.65 6.68
C TYR A 100 1.37 -7.62 5.17
N ILE A 101 1.49 -6.41 4.62
CA ILE A 101 1.89 -6.22 3.21
C ILE A 101 3.39 -6.02 3.18
N PHE A 102 4.10 -6.86 2.42
CA PHE A 102 5.56 -6.86 2.34
C PHE A 102 6.05 -7.02 0.90
N CYS A 103 7.24 -6.51 0.64
CA CYS A 103 7.91 -6.72 -0.63
C CYS A 103 8.45 -8.15 -0.71
N GLU A 104 8.20 -8.87 -1.80
CA GLU A 104 8.63 -10.27 -1.97
C GLU A 104 10.16 -10.42 -1.84
N ALA A 105 10.93 -9.39 -2.22
CA ALA A 105 12.37 -9.38 -2.11
C ALA A 105 12.89 -9.12 -0.68
N ARG A 106 12.06 -8.54 0.21
CA ARG A 106 12.40 -8.19 1.60
C ARG A 106 11.21 -8.42 2.54
N PRO A 107 10.87 -9.69 2.80
CA PRO A 107 9.71 -10.07 3.61
C PRO A 107 9.85 -9.73 5.11
N ASP A 108 11.04 -9.31 5.54
CA ASP A 108 11.31 -8.80 6.89
C ASP A 108 10.79 -7.37 7.13
N LEU A 109 10.52 -6.63 6.04
CA LEU A 109 10.00 -5.26 6.08
C LEU A 109 8.57 -5.21 5.54
N VAL A 110 7.71 -4.47 6.24
CA VAL A 110 6.27 -4.37 5.97
C VAL A 110 5.84 -2.92 5.78
N LEU A 111 4.70 -2.70 5.14
CA LEU A 111 4.06 -1.39 5.09
C LEU A 111 3.64 -0.94 6.49
N ASP A 112 4.04 0.26 6.87
CA ASP A 112 3.86 0.85 8.19
C ASP A 112 3.36 2.30 8.05
N ILE A 113 2.36 2.67 8.86
CA ILE A 113 1.98 4.07 9.03
C ILE A 113 3.02 4.74 9.90
N GLN A 114 3.77 5.67 9.32
CA GLN A 114 4.92 6.31 9.96
C GLN A 114 4.56 6.85 11.35
N GLY A 115 5.35 6.44 12.35
CA GLY A 115 5.20 6.88 13.73
C GLY A 115 3.92 6.40 14.44
N ALA A 116 3.10 5.57 13.78
CA ALA A 116 1.73 5.24 14.21
C ALA A 116 0.90 6.51 14.50
N GLU A 117 1.07 7.55 13.69
CA GLU A 117 0.32 8.79 13.83
C GLU A 117 -1.15 8.62 13.39
N ASP A 118 -2.06 9.25 14.13
CA ASP A 118 -3.52 9.14 13.92
C ASP A 118 -4.09 10.35 13.17
N GLU A 119 -3.38 10.78 12.12
CA GLU A 119 -3.75 11.93 11.29
C GLU A 119 -3.91 11.51 9.82
N ASP A 120 -4.60 12.34 9.05
CA ASP A 120 -4.60 12.21 7.59
C ASP A 120 -3.26 12.67 7.04
N CYS A 121 -2.91 12.21 5.84
CA CYS A 121 -1.66 12.56 5.14
C CYS A 121 -0.38 12.06 5.81
N VAL A 122 -0.49 11.08 6.73
CA VAL A 122 0.68 10.40 7.29
C VAL A 122 1.29 9.48 6.23
N PRO A 123 2.60 9.55 5.97
CA PRO A 123 3.27 8.69 4.99
C PRO A 123 3.20 7.20 5.35
N VAL A 124 3.09 6.36 4.33
CA VAL A 124 3.34 4.92 4.44
C VAL A 124 4.81 4.65 4.08
N ILE A 125 5.48 3.88 4.94
CA ILE A 125 6.90 3.55 4.82
C ILE A 125 7.12 2.04 4.89
N LEU A 126 8.32 1.57 4.54
CA LEU A 126 8.80 0.27 4.99
C LEU A 126 9.29 0.34 6.42
N TYR A 127 9.00 -0.68 7.21
CA TYR A 127 9.53 -0.78 8.57
C TYR A 127 9.68 -2.24 9.02
N GLU A 128 10.48 -2.50 10.05
CA GLU A 128 10.62 -3.87 10.56
C GLU A 128 9.28 -4.40 11.06
N ARG A 129 8.93 -5.63 10.65
CA ARG A 129 7.73 -6.32 11.13
C ARG A 129 7.77 -6.44 12.66
N ARG A 130 6.74 -5.91 13.31
CA ARG A 130 6.49 -6.06 14.75
C ARG A 130 5.29 -6.98 14.96
N GLU A 131 5.17 -7.54 16.16
CA GLU A 131 4.06 -8.42 16.53
C GLU A 131 3.27 -7.86 17.73
N GLY A 132 2.02 -8.32 17.89
CA GLY A 132 1.15 -7.93 18.99
C GLY A 132 0.39 -6.61 18.76
N GLU A 133 -0.08 -5.99 19.85
CA GLU A 133 -0.89 -4.74 19.75
C GLU A 133 -0.12 -3.59 19.10
N VAL A 134 1.20 -3.57 19.27
CA VAL A 134 2.09 -2.54 18.70
C VAL A 134 2.24 -2.62 17.18
N SER A 135 1.68 -3.64 16.52
CA SER A 135 1.74 -3.80 15.05
C SER A 135 0.44 -3.44 14.34
N ALA A 136 -0.55 -2.86 15.03
CA ALA A 136 -1.79 -2.46 14.38
C ALA A 136 -1.56 -1.48 13.21
N ASN A 137 -0.55 -0.61 13.30
CA ASN A 137 -0.15 0.34 12.25
C ASN A 137 0.56 -0.33 11.06
N GLN A 138 0.85 -1.63 11.14
CA GLN A 138 1.50 -2.44 10.10
C GLN A 138 0.57 -3.47 9.45
N ARG A 139 -0.68 -3.55 9.92
CA ARG A 139 -1.65 -4.55 9.48
C ARG A 139 -2.77 -3.90 8.68
N TRP A 140 -3.11 -4.54 7.58
CA TRP A 140 -4.00 -4.04 6.56
C TRP A 140 -5.08 -5.06 6.25
N GLU A 141 -6.28 -4.57 5.96
CA GLU A 141 -7.41 -5.34 5.47
C GLU A 141 -7.74 -4.91 4.04
N LEU A 142 -7.87 -5.87 3.14
CA LEU A 142 -8.35 -5.61 1.78
C LEU A 142 -9.88 -5.62 1.80
N VAL A 143 -10.50 -4.44 1.79
CA VAL A 143 -11.96 -4.29 1.88
C VAL A 143 -12.53 -4.12 0.47
N PRO A 144 -13.29 -5.09 -0.07
CA PRO A 144 -13.84 -5.00 -1.42
C PRO A 144 -14.66 -3.73 -1.64
N PHE A 145 -14.47 -3.09 -2.80
CA PHE A 145 -15.32 -2.00 -3.22
C PHE A 145 -16.64 -2.56 -3.78
N GLU A 146 -17.75 -2.12 -3.22
CA GLU A 146 -19.11 -2.38 -3.68
C GLU A 146 -19.65 -1.08 -4.29
N GLY A 147 -19.30 -0.85 -5.55
CA GLY A 147 -19.83 0.26 -6.36
C GLY A 147 -21.08 -0.11 -7.12
#